data_AF-A0A380KPL1-F1
#
_entry.id   AF-A0A380KPL1-F1
#
_cell.length_a   1.000
_cell.length_b   1.000
_cell.length_c   1.000
_cell.angle_alpha   90.00
_cell.angle_beta   90.00
_cell.angle_gamma   90.00
#
_symmetry.space_group_name_H-M   'P 1'
#
loop_
_entity.id
_entity.type
_entity.pdbx_description
1 polymer ?
#
loop_
_entity_poly.entity_id
_entity_poly.type
_entity_poly.pdbx_seq_one_letter_code
_entity_poly.pdbx_strand_id
1 'polypeptide(L)'
;MLSVNEALSEKTDAIGIGRKGTIDKPYLLKAPFWTVDTLFYATPQTNIDLQFTLAIFKKINWKKYDESTGVPSLSKSVINNVFAFLPSFKEQKKIGSFFQQLDDTITLHQRKVFYTLKQIFYRCCDTLLSGGL
;
A
#
# COMPACT_ATOMS: atom_id res chain seq x y z
N MET A 1 -8.53 -1.74 21.86
CA MET A 1 -7.36 -0.83 21.92
C MET A 1 -7.80 0.35 22.80
N LEU A 2 -7.12 0.59 23.92
CA LEU A 2 -7.64 1.42 25.03
C LEU A 2 -7.15 2.88 25.03
N SER A 3 -6.34 3.31 24.05
CA SER A 3 -5.92 4.70 23.94
C SER A 3 -5.64 5.05 22.48
N VAL A 4 -6.29 6.09 21.97
CA VAL A 4 -6.03 6.71 20.65
C VAL A 4 -4.89 7.73 20.71
N ASN A 5 -4.38 8.04 21.91
CA ASN A 5 -3.39 9.09 22.14
C ASN A 5 -1.95 8.61 21.94
N GLU A 6 -1.71 7.30 21.79
CA GLU A 6 -0.39 6.70 21.62
C GLU A 6 -0.29 5.98 20.28
N ALA A 7 0.87 6.04 19.63
CA ALA A 7 1.07 5.35 18.36
C ALA A 7 1.13 3.84 18.59
N LEU A 8 0.68 3.07 17.58
CA LEU A 8 0.77 1.61 17.62
C LEU A 8 2.20 1.10 17.46
N SER A 9 3.05 1.89 16.79
CA SER A 9 4.47 1.67 16.64
C SER A 9 5.16 3.00 16.46
N GLU A 10 6.18 3.26 17.28
CA GLU A 10 6.95 4.51 17.26
C GLU A 10 8.15 4.46 16.30
N LYS A 11 8.70 3.27 16.06
CA LYS A 11 10.00 3.09 15.38
C LYS A 11 9.98 2.09 14.23
N THR A 12 8.96 1.24 14.16
CA THR A 12 8.93 0.13 13.22
C THR A 12 7.77 0.32 12.25
N ASP A 13 8.10 0.45 10.98
CA ASP A 13 7.12 0.47 9.89
C ASP A 13 6.31 -0.85 9.84
N ALA A 14 5.11 -0.78 9.26
CA ALA A 14 4.23 -1.92 9.11
C ALA A 14 3.57 -1.96 7.72
N ILE A 15 2.84 -3.04 7.44
CA ILE A 15 1.98 -3.12 6.26
C ILE A 15 0.55 -2.89 6.71
N GLY A 16 -0.13 -1.92 6.09
CA GLY A 16 -1.56 -1.69 6.26
C GLY A 16 -2.38 -2.45 5.23
N ILE A 17 -3.51 -3.01 5.64
CA ILE A 17 -4.52 -3.61 4.77
C ILE A 17 -5.92 -3.26 5.28
N GLY A 18 -6.79 -2.82 4.37
CA GLY A 18 -8.17 -2.48 4.74
C GLY A 18 -8.93 -3.71 5.23
N ARG A 19 -9.69 -3.54 6.31
CA ARG A 19 -10.59 -4.56 6.84
C ARG A 19 -11.92 -4.60 6.08
N LYS A 20 -12.41 -3.43 5.64
CA LYS A 20 -13.69 -3.27 4.92
C LYS A 20 -13.54 -2.34 3.71
N GLY A 21 -14.24 -2.65 2.62
CA GLY A 21 -14.26 -1.88 1.38
C GLY A 21 -12.99 -2.05 0.56
N THR A 22 -11.88 -1.44 1.02
CA THR A 22 -10.61 -1.44 0.29
C THR A 22 -9.67 -2.53 0.82
N ILE A 23 -10.09 -3.79 0.67
CA ILE A 23 -9.33 -4.96 1.16
C ILE A 23 -8.17 -5.36 0.24
N ASP A 24 -8.10 -4.79 -0.97
CA ASP A 24 -7.20 -5.19 -2.05
C ASP A 24 -6.06 -4.20 -2.33
N LYS A 25 -5.91 -3.17 -1.50
CA LYS A 25 -4.84 -2.17 -1.64
C LYS A 25 -3.95 -2.12 -0.41
N PRO A 26 -3.10 -3.14 -0.19
CA PRO A 26 -2.13 -3.10 0.90
C PRO A 26 -1.06 -2.04 0.63
N TYR A 27 -0.60 -1.38 1.69
CA TYR A 27 0.36 -0.28 1.60
C TYR A 27 1.29 -0.23 2.80
N LEU A 28 2.37 0.54 2.67
CA LEU A 28 3.35 0.72 3.74
C LEU A 28 2.86 1.78 4.74
N LEU A 29 2.84 1.43 6.01
CA LEU A 29 2.63 2.34 7.14
C LEU A 29 4.00 2.76 7.68
N LYS A 30 4.30 4.05 7.62
CA LYS A 30 5.52 4.63 8.17
C LYS A 30 5.34 4.96 9.64
N ALA A 31 6.29 4.54 10.48
CA ALA A 31 6.28 4.92 11.89
C ALA A 31 6.61 6.42 12.06
N PRO A 32 6.02 7.09 13.07
CA PRO A 32 4.97 6.59 13.94
C PRO A 32 3.61 6.48 13.22
N PHE A 33 2.82 5.46 13.54
CA PHE A 33 1.48 5.31 12.94
C PHE A 33 0.38 4.91 13.93
N TRP A 34 -0.85 5.27 13.54
CA TRP A 34 -2.09 4.89 14.18
C TRP A 34 -2.97 4.15 13.16
N THR A 35 -3.89 3.33 13.64
CA THR A 35 -4.91 2.71 12.80
C THR A 35 -6.29 2.97 13.37
N VAL A 36 -7.27 3.04 12.48
CA VAL A 36 -8.70 3.02 12.84
C VAL A 36 -9.22 1.58 12.80
N ASP A 37 -10.45 1.36 13.26
CA ASP A 37 -11.11 0.04 13.34
C ASP A 37 -11.35 -0.65 11.99
N THR A 38 -11.21 0.10 10.89
CA THR A 38 -11.33 -0.36 9.50
C THR A 38 -10.00 -0.70 8.83
N LEU A 39 -8.88 -0.59 9.54
CA LEU A 39 -7.54 -0.89 9.02
C LEU A 39 -6.82 -1.91 9.91
N PHE A 40 -6.35 -3.00 9.31
CA PHE A 40 -5.41 -3.90 9.95
C PHE A 40 -3.98 -3.53 9.59
N TYR A 41 -3.06 -3.91 10.46
CA TYR A 41 -1.63 -3.76 10.22
C TYR A 41 -0.88 -5.07 10.53
N ALA A 42 0.24 -5.29 9.84
CA ALA A 42 1.15 -6.40 10.05
C ALA A 42 2.58 -5.88 10.18
N THR A 43 3.23 -6.22 11.29
CA THR A 43 4.65 -5.95 11.52
C THR A 43 5.46 -7.22 11.22
N PRO A 44 6.50 -7.16 10.38
CA PRO A 44 7.33 -8.33 10.09
C PRO A 44 8.04 -8.82 11.36
N GLN A 45 8.15 -10.13 11.51
CA GLN A 45 8.95 -10.74 12.57
C GLN A 45 10.46 -10.66 12.22
N THR A 46 11.31 -11.08 13.16
CA THR A 46 12.75 -11.23 12.91
C THR A 46 13.03 -12.10 11.69
N ASN A 47 14.02 -11.73 10.88
CA ASN A 47 14.41 -12.38 9.61
C ASN A 47 13.34 -12.38 8.50
N ILE A 48 12.36 -11.47 8.58
CA ILE A 48 11.42 -11.21 7.49
C ILE A 48 11.62 -9.78 6.99
N ASP A 49 11.85 -9.63 5.69
CA ASP A 49 12.02 -8.31 5.07
C ASP A 49 10.67 -7.61 4.84
N LEU A 50 10.58 -6.33 5.19
CA LEU A 50 9.35 -5.55 5.11
C LEU A 50 8.89 -5.32 3.66
N GLN A 51 9.83 -4.99 2.76
CA GLN A 51 9.50 -4.72 1.35
C GLN A 51 9.10 -6.01 0.64
N PHE A 52 9.76 -7.11 0.95
CA PHE A 52 9.35 -8.43 0.51
C PHE A 52 7.94 -8.80 0.98
N THR A 53 7.64 -8.56 2.25
CA THR A 53 6.30 -8.82 2.81
C THR A 53 5.24 -7.96 2.10
N LEU A 54 5.54 -6.68 1.84
CA LEU A 54 4.65 -5.81 1.07
C LEU A 54 4.42 -6.34 -0.35
N ALA A 55 5.47 -6.84 -1.02
CA ALA A 55 5.34 -7.43 -2.35
C ALA A 55 4.45 -8.69 -2.34
N ILE A 56 4.55 -9.54 -1.31
CA ILE A 56 3.63 -10.67 -1.13
C ILE A 56 2.20 -10.17 -0.95
N PHE A 57 1.98 -9.20 -0.07
CA PHE A 57 0.66 -8.64 0.17
C PHE A 57 0.05 -8.08 -1.11
N LYS A 58 0.82 -7.33 -1.91
CA LYS A 58 0.35 -6.81 -3.21
C LYS A 58 0.06 -7.90 -4.25
N LYS A 59 0.75 -9.04 -4.17
CA LYS A 59 0.55 -10.18 -5.08
C LYS A 59 -0.72 -10.98 -4.77
N ILE A 60 -1.12 -11.06 -3.50
CA ILE A 60 -2.29 -11.85 -3.08
C ILE A 60 -3.57 -11.21 -3.64
N ASN A 61 -4.42 -12.04 -4.25
CA ASN A 61 -5.76 -11.62 -4.66
C ASN A 61 -6.72 -11.67 -3.45
N TRP A 62 -6.69 -10.61 -2.64
CA TRP A 62 -7.48 -10.49 -1.40
C TRP A 62 -8.99 -10.61 -1.61
N LYS A 63 -9.51 -10.24 -2.78
CA LYS A 63 -10.95 -10.38 -3.09
C LYS A 63 -11.44 -11.82 -3.13
N LYS A 64 -10.54 -12.80 -3.37
CA LYS A 64 -10.89 -14.22 -3.27
C LYS A 64 -11.20 -14.67 -1.84
N TYR A 65 -10.76 -13.89 -0.87
CA TYR A 65 -10.91 -14.16 0.56
C TYR A 65 -12.00 -13.29 1.19
N ASP A 66 -12.80 -12.58 0.39
CA ASP A 66 -13.91 -11.78 0.87
C ASP A 66 -14.95 -12.67 1.58
N GLU A 67 -15.29 -12.30 2.81
CA GLU A 67 -16.24 -13.01 3.66
C GLU A 67 -17.65 -12.37 3.63
N SER A 68 -17.88 -11.40 2.74
CA SER A 68 -19.09 -10.59 2.68
C SER A 68 -19.79 -10.64 1.32
N THR A 69 -21.08 -10.30 1.30
CA THR A 69 -21.91 -10.25 0.08
C THR A 69 -22.08 -8.82 -0.47
N GLY A 70 -21.67 -7.81 0.30
CA GLY A 70 -21.88 -6.40 -0.03
C GLY A 70 -20.57 -5.62 -0.06
N VAL A 71 -20.19 -5.04 1.08
CA VAL A 71 -18.92 -4.30 1.22
C VAL A 71 -17.82 -5.29 1.55
N PRO A 72 -16.82 -5.50 0.65
CA PRO A 72 -15.80 -6.52 0.82
C PRO A 72 -15.14 -6.45 2.20
N SER A 73 -14.96 -7.59 2.85
CA SER A 73 -14.46 -7.63 4.22
C SER A 73 -13.49 -8.79 4.45
N LEU A 74 -12.44 -8.54 5.21
CA LEU A 74 -11.49 -9.54 5.68
C LEU A 74 -11.49 -9.60 7.22
N SER A 75 -11.38 -10.82 7.75
CA SER A 75 -11.05 -11.07 9.15
C SER A 75 -9.55 -11.27 9.35
N LYS A 76 -9.09 -11.01 10.58
CA LYS A 76 -7.69 -11.29 10.97
C LYS A 76 -7.34 -12.78 10.82
N SER A 77 -8.29 -13.68 11.09
CA SER A 77 -8.13 -15.12 10.92
C SER A 77 -7.85 -15.49 9.47
N VAL A 78 -8.61 -14.93 8.52
CA VAL A 78 -8.40 -15.19 7.10
C VAL A 78 -7.02 -14.72 6.65
N ILE A 79 -6.63 -13.50 7.02
CA ILE A 79 -5.30 -12.95 6.66
C ILE A 79 -4.18 -13.85 7.20
N ASN A 80 -4.28 -14.30 8.45
CA ASN A 80 -3.29 -15.16 9.08
C ASN A 80 -3.22 -16.57 8.47
N ASN A 81 -4.28 -17.03 7.81
CA ASN A 81 -4.35 -18.34 7.17
C ASN A 81 -3.88 -18.31 5.71
N VAL A 82 -3.50 -17.15 5.17
CA VAL A 82 -2.94 -17.08 3.82
C VAL A 82 -1.50 -17.60 3.83
N PHE A 83 -1.27 -18.67 3.07
CA PHE A 83 0.06 -19.24 2.90
C PHE A 83 0.88 -18.46 1.89
N ALA A 84 2.13 -18.17 2.24
CA ALA A 84 3.13 -17.60 1.35
C ALA A 84 4.46 -18.34 1.51
N PHE A 85 5.17 -18.52 0.40
CA PHE A 85 6.51 -19.09 0.42
C PHE A 85 7.50 -18.06 0.98
N LEU A 86 8.32 -18.48 1.95
CA LEU A 86 9.34 -17.66 2.58
C LEU A 86 10.74 -18.14 2.17
N PRO A 87 11.39 -17.47 1.21
CA PRO A 87 12.76 -17.78 0.81
C PRO A 87 13.77 -17.31 1.88
N SER A 88 15.07 -17.53 1.62
CA SER A 88 16.12 -17.05 2.52
C SER A 88 16.06 -15.52 2.70
N PHE A 89 16.44 -15.01 3.87
CA PHE A 89 16.39 -13.56 4.14
C PHE A 89 17.18 -12.72 3.10
N LYS A 90 18.27 -13.27 2.57
CA LYS A 90 19.06 -12.63 1.51
C LYS A 90 18.28 -12.51 0.20
N GLU A 91 17.50 -13.53 -0.17
CA GLU A 91 16.63 -13.48 -1.35
C GLU A 91 15.45 -12.55 -1.13
N GLN A 92 14.85 -12.57 0.06
CA GLN A 92 13.78 -11.64 0.43
C GLN A 92 14.22 -10.19 0.20
N LYS A 93 15.40 -9.79 0.69
CA LYS A 93 15.95 -8.44 0.47
C LYS A 93 16.13 -8.10 -1.01
N LYS A 94 16.64 -9.03 -1.82
CA LYS A 94 16.82 -8.82 -3.26
C LYS A 94 15.47 -8.60 -3.95
N ILE A 95 14.49 -9.45 -3.66
CA ILE A 95 13.15 -9.38 -4.24
C ILE A 95 12.43 -8.10 -3.78
N GLY A 96 12.45 -7.82 -2.48
CA GLY A 96 11.83 -6.63 -1.90
C GLY A 96 12.41 -5.34 -2.48
N SER A 97 13.74 -5.23 -2.55
CA SER A 97 14.39 -4.06 -3.16
C SER A 97 14.08 -3.91 -4.65
N PHE A 98 14.03 -5.01 -5.40
CA PHE A 98 13.66 -4.98 -6.82
C PHE A 98 12.25 -4.43 -7.03
N PHE A 99 11.25 -4.94 -6.30
CA PHE A 99 9.87 -4.45 -6.42
C PHE A 99 9.71 -3.02 -5.94
N GLN A 100 10.44 -2.62 -4.88
CA GLN A 100 10.47 -1.23 -4.44
C GLN A 100 11.00 -0.30 -5.54
N GLN A 101 12.14 -0.63 -6.16
CA GLN A 101 12.70 0.15 -7.26
C GLN A 101 11.76 0.24 -8.46
N LEU A 102 11.05 -0.84 -8.75
CA LEU A 102 10.05 -0.88 -9.81
C LEU A 102 8.87 0.06 -9.50
N ASP A 103 8.33 -0.01 -8.28
CA ASP A 103 7.25 0.88 -7.81
C ASP A 103 7.68 2.36 -7.82
N ASP A 104 8.91 2.66 -7.39
CA ASP A 104 9.48 4.01 -7.41
C ASP A 104 9.62 4.52 -8.84
N THR A 105 10.08 3.66 -9.76
CA THR A 105 10.21 3.99 -11.18
C THR A 105 8.86 4.27 -11.80
N ILE A 106 7.84 3.44 -11.54
CA ILE A 106 6.47 3.65 -12.03
C ILE A 106 5.93 4.97 -11.49
N THR A 107 6.09 5.22 -10.19
CA THR A 107 5.64 6.45 -9.53
C THR A 107 6.29 7.69 -10.14
N LEU A 108 7.58 7.63 -10.43
CA LEU A 108 8.32 8.72 -11.09
C LEU A 108 7.74 9.02 -12.48
N HIS A 109 7.50 7.99 -13.29
CA HIS A 109 6.93 8.16 -14.63
C HIS A 109 5.50 8.69 -14.58
N GLN A 110 4.66 8.16 -13.69
CA GLN A 110 3.28 8.64 -13.49
C GLN A 110 3.24 10.11 -13.08
N ARG A 111 4.12 10.54 -12.16
CA ARG A 111 4.25 11.95 -11.77
C ARG A 111 4.60 12.84 -12.95
N LYS A 112 5.59 12.43 -13.76
CA LYS A 112 5.99 13.18 -14.96
C LYS A 112 4.80 13.36 -15.92
N VAL A 113 4.08 12.29 -16.21
CA VAL A 113 2.87 12.34 -17.06
C VAL A 113 1.83 13.28 -16.47
N PHE A 114 1.52 13.15 -15.18
CA PHE A 114 0.55 14.00 -14.50
C PHE A 114 0.92 15.49 -14.58
N TYR A 115 2.18 15.85 -14.31
CA TYR A 115 2.63 17.24 -14.39
C TYR A 115 2.56 17.79 -15.82
N THR A 116 3.00 17.01 -16.82
CA THR A 116 2.91 17.43 -18.23
C THR A 116 1.46 17.68 -18.65
N LEU A 117 0.55 16.76 -18.34
CA LEU A 117 -0.87 16.91 -18.67
C LEU A 117 -1.48 18.13 -17.97
N LYS A 118 -1.11 18.35 -16.70
CA LYS A 118 -1.57 19.51 -15.93
C LYS A 118 -1.10 20.83 -16.54
N GLN A 119 0.15 20.91 -17.01
CA GLN A 119 0.67 22.09 -17.70
C GLN A 119 -0.04 22.35 -19.03
N ILE A 120 -0.27 21.31 -19.83
CA ILE A 120 -1.02 21.43 -21.10
C ILE A 120 -2.44 21.93 -20.82
N PHE A 121 -3.10 21.35 -19.82
CA PHE A 121 -4.45 21.75 -19.41
C PHE A 121 -4.51 23.24 -19.05
N TYR A 122 -3.63 23.71 -18.17
CA TYR A 122 -3.60 25.13 -17.80
C TYR A 122 -3.32 26.03 -19.00
N ARG A 123 -2.37 25.67 -19.86
CA ARG A 123 -2.07 26.46 -21.06
C ARG A 123 -3.28 26.54 -22.01
N CYS A 124 -4.02 25.45 -22.17
CA CYS A 124 -5.27 25.47 -22.95
C CYS A 124 -6.34 26.36 -22.30
N CYS A 125 -6.51 26.30 -20.98
CA CYS A 125 -7.43 27.18 -20.27
C CYS A 125 -7.06 28.66 -20.45
N ASP A 126 -5.77 29.00 -20.33
CA ASP A 126 -5.30 30.38 -20.50
C ASP A 126 -5.59 30.88 -21.93
N THR A 127 -5.30 30.09 -22.96
CA THR A 127 -5.60 30.43 -24.35
C THR A 127 -7.11 30.65 -24.59
N LEU A 128 -7.96 29.81 -24.00
CA LEU A 128 -9.42 29.93 -24.11
C LEU A 128 -9.95 31.18 -23.39
N LEU A 129 -9.35 31.57 -22.27
CA LEU A 129 -9.77 32.73 -21.48
C LEU A 129 -9.21 34.05 -22.00
N SER A 130 -8.07 34.04 -22.69
CA SER A 130 -7.45 35.24 -23.28
C SER A 130 -8.01 35.64 -24.65
N GLY A 131 -9.05 34.95 -25.16
CA GLY A 131 -9.73 35.29 -26.41
C GLY A 131 -8.92 35.08 -27.68
N GLY A 132 -7.91 34.20 -27.65
CA GLY A 132 -7.03 33.95 -28.80
C GLY A 132 -7.66 33.04 -29.86
N LEU A 133 -8.37 33.64 -30.81
CA LEU A 133 -8.54 33.19 -32.20
C LEU A 133 -8.19 34.36 -33.13
#